data_AF-A0A550D4E0-F1
#
_entry.id   AF-A0A550D4E0-F1
#
_cell.length_a   1.000
_cell.length_b   1.000
_cell.length_c   1.000
_cell.angle_alpha   90.00
_cell.angle_beta   90.00
_cell.angle_gamma   90.00
#
_symmetry.space_group_name_H-M   'P 1'
#
loop_
_entity.id
_entity.type
_entity.pdbx_description
1 polymer ?
#
loop_
_entity_poly.entity_id
_entity_poly.type
_entity_poly.pdbx_seq_one_letter_code
_entity_poly.pdbx_strand_id
1 'polypeptide(L)'
;MNENQDSGEYIFHKGLINVSDTIIYIIGWIVLLIGFGIDVIGVNKHSASIVGLGIAINWIGILLGLFSGIIGNRKIPEGYIEK
;
A
#
# COMPACT_ATOMS: atom_id res chain seq x y z
N MET A 1 15.54 33.31 13.43
CA MET A 1 14.65 32.16 13.13
C MET A 1 15.30 31.40 12.00
N ASN A 2 15.67 30.13 12.24
CA ASN A 2 16.45 29.30 11.33
C ASN A 2 15.56 28.76 10.20
N GLU A 3 15.49 29.46 9.07
CA GLU A 3 14.76 28.99 7.87
C GLU A 3 15.25 27.63 7.35
N ASN A 4 16.47 27.21 7.70
CA ASN A 4 17.06 25.93 7.28
C ASN A 4 16.64 24.73 8.14
N GLN A 5 16.02 24.95 9.31
CA GLN A 5 15.65 23.86 10.22
C GLN A 5 14.24 23.33 9.90
N ASP A 6 13.32 24.20 9.48
CA ASP A 6 11.94 23.85 9.10
C ASP A 6 11.85 23.12 7.75
N SER A 7 12.74 23.41 6.79
CA SER A 7 12.73 22.76 5.47
C SER A 7 13.25 21.32 5.50
N GLY A 8 14.27 21.03 6.32
CA GLY A 8 14.84 19.69 6.47
C GLY A 8 13.89 18.69 7.13
N GLU A 9 13.14 19.13 8.15
CA GLU A 9 12.14 18.31 8.83
C GLU A 9 10.96 17.99 7.90
N TYR A 10 10.53 18.95 7.09
CA TYR A 10 9.47 18.78 6.08
C TYR A 10 9.85 17.78 4.99
N ILE A 11 11.06 17.88 4.42
CA ILE A 11 11.55 16.92 3.40
C ILE A 11 11.64 15.50 3.99
N PHE A 12 12.08 15.37 5.24
CA PHE A 12 12.18 14.08 5.93
C PHE A 12 10.80 13.46 6.18
N HIS A 13 9.82 14.25 6.64
CA HIS A 13 8.44 13.77 6.85
C HIS A 13 7.78 13.28 5.56
N LYS A 14 7.99 14.02 4.47
CA LYS A 14 7.47 13.68 3.13
C LYS A 14 8.11 12.41 2.58
N GLY A 15 9.41 12.23 2.79
CA GLY A 15 10.13 10.99 2.48
C GLY A 15 9.60 9.80 3.29
N LEU A 16 9.33 9.98 4.58
CA LEU A 16 8.80 8.93 5.46
C LEU A 16 7.40 8.46 5.02
N ILE A 17 6.52 9.40 4.65
CA ILE A 17 5.17 9.09 4.16
C ILE A 17 5.24 8.32 2.83
N ASN A 18 6.12 8.73 1.92
CA ASN A 18 6.26 8.07 0.61
C ASN A 18 6.86 6.65 0.73
N VAL A 19 7.80 6.46 1.66
CA VAL A 19 8.36 5.13 1.98
C VAL A 19 7.30 4.24 2.62
N SER A 20 6.52 4.77 3.58
CA SER A 20 5.42 4.04 4.20
C SER A 20 4.39 3.56 3.17
N ASP A 21 4.04 4.44 2.22
CA ASP A 21 3.11 4.12 1.13
C ASP A 21 3.63 3.02 0.21
N THR A 22 4.90 3.11 -0.15
CA THR A 22 5.59 2.09 -0.95
C THR A 22 5.64 0.74 -0.23
N ILE A 23 5.85 0.73 1.08
CA ILE A 23 5.84 -0.50 1.89
C ILE A 23 4.44 -1.11 1.90
N ILE A 24 3.38 -0.31 2.10
CA ILE A 24 1.99 -0.77 2.08
C ILE A 24 1.64 -1.36 0.71
N TYR A 25 2.08 -0.72 -0.37
CA TYR A 25 1.92 -1.23 -1.73
C TYR A 25 2.57 -2.60 -1.92
N ILE A 26 3.84 -2.76 -1.48
CA ILE A 26 4.56 -4.04 -1.56
C ILE A 26 3.84 -5.13 -0.73
N ILE A 27 3.38 -4.81 0.47
CA ILE A 27 2.63 -5.75 1.32
C ILE A 27 1.34 -6.17 0.62
N GLY A 28 0.63 -5.24 -0.03
CA GLY A 28 -0.56 -5.56 -0.83
C GLY A 28 -0.29 -6.62 -1.90
N TRP A 29 0.82 -6.49 -2.65
CA TRP A 29 1.23 -7.50 -3.63
C TRP A 29 1.59 -8.84 -3.02
N ILE A 30 2.30 -8.85 -1.88
CA ILE A 30 2.62 -10.09 -1.18
C ILE A 30 1.34 -10.82 -0.76
N VAL A 31 0.36 -10.10 -0.23
CA VAL A 31 -0.95 -10.65 0.17
C VAL A 31 -1.69 -11.23 -1.04
N LEU A 32 -1.67 -10.55 -2.19
CA LEU A 32 -2.25 -11.07 -3.44
C LEU A 32 -1.58 -12.36 -3.91
N LEU A 33 -0.26 -12.45 -3.84
CA LEU A 33 0.47 -13.67 -4.23
C LEU A 33 0.13 -14.85 -3.29
N ILE A 34 -0.02 -14.58 -2.00
CA ILE A 34 -0.44 -15.59 -1.01
C ILE A 34 -1.86 -16.06 -1.29
N GLY A 35 -2.81 -15.15 -1.50
CA GLY A 35 -4.19 -15.50 -1.80
C GLY A 35 -4.33 -16.29 -3.10
N PHE A 36 -3.59 -15.90 -4.15
CA PHE A 36 -3.50 -16.68 -5.39
C PHE A 36 -2.97 -18.10 -5.16
N GLY A 37 -1.93 -18.26 -4.33
CA GLY A 37 -1.42 -19.59 -3.96
C GLY A 37 -2.47 -20.45 -3.26
N ILE A 38 -3.25 -19.86 -2.34
CA ILE A 38 -4.36 -20.54 -1.65
C ILE A 38 -5.46 -20.93 -2.63
N ASP A 39 -5.82 -20.07 -3.58
CA ASP A 39 -6.79 -20.38 -4.63
C ASP A 39 -6.35 -21.59 -5.47
N VAL A 40 -5.08 -21.61 -5.91
CA VAL A 40 -4.51 -22.76 -6.65
C VAL A 40 -4.61 -24.05 -5.84
N ILE A 41 -4.30 -24.00 -4.54
CA ILE A 41 -4.45 -25.16 -3.65
C ILE A 41 -5.92 -25.58 -3.54
N GLY A 42 -6.84 -24.61 -3.40
CA GLY A 42 -8.27 -24.85 -3.29
C GLY A 42 -8.85 -25.49 -4.53
N VAL A 43 -8.49 -25.01 -5.73
CA VAL A 43 -8.92 -25.57 -7.00
C VAL A 43 -8.38 -27.01 -7.17
N ASN A 44 -7.10 -27.24 -6.89
CA ASN A 44 -6.49 -28.57 -6.97
C ASN A 44 -7.11 -29.59 -6.00
N LYS A 45 -7.61 -29.12 -4.86
CA LYS A 45 -8.32 -29.94 -3.86
C LYS A 45 -9.83 -29.98 -4.06
N HIS A 46 -10.35 -29.33 -5.12
CA HIS A 46 -11.79 -29.16 -5.38
C HIS A 46 -12.57 -28.64 -4.14
N SER A 47 -11.96 -27.75 -3.38
CA SER A 47 -12.51 -27.25 -2.12
C SER A 47 -12.94 -25.79 -2.25
N ALA A 48 -14.25 -25.58 -2.35
CA ALA A 48 -14.84 -24.25 -2.45
C ALA A 48 -14.53 -23.36 -1.24
N SER A 49 -14.38 -23.93 -0.03
CA SER A 49 -14.04 -23.17 1.17
C SER A 49 -12.62 -22.63 1.13
N ILE A 50 -11.66 -23.41 0.60
CA ILE A 50 -10.27 -22.96 0.46
C ILE A 50 -10.17 -21.87 -0.62
N VAL A 51 -10.87 -22.03 -1.75
CA VAL A 51 -10.96 -20.97 -2.77
C VAL A 51 -11.63 -19.71 -2.20
N GLY A 52 -12.69 -19.86 -1.40
CA GLY A 52 -13.31 -18.72 -0.71
C GLY A 52 -12.34 -17.97 0.20
N LEU A 53 -11.46 -18.68 0.91
CA LEU A 53 -10.42 -18.08 1.74
C LEU A 53 -9.37 -17.33 0.91
N GLY A 54 -8.91 -17.90 -0.20
CA GLY A 54 -7.94 -17.26 -1.09
C GLY A 54 -8.51 -15.97 -1.72
N ILE A 55 -9.75 -16.01 -2.19
CA ILE A 55 -10.49 -14.83 -2.66
C ILE A 55 -10.59 -13.75 -1.57
N ALA A 56 -10.94 -14.13 -0.33
CA ALA A 56 -11.05 -13.17 0.78
C ALA A 56 -9.70 -12.49 1.08
N ILE A 57 -8.60 -13.26 1.06
CA ILE A 57 -7.24 -12.74 1.24
C ILE A 57 -6.86 -11.81 0.07
N ASN A 58 -7.21 -12.18 -1.16
CA ASN A 58 -6.96 -11.34 -2.33
C ASN A 58 -7.68 -9.98 -2.22
N TRP A 59 -8.92 -9.94 -1.72
CA TRP A 59 -9.61 -8.68 -1.48
C TRP A 59 -8.88 -7.77 -0.48
N ILE A 60 -8.24 -8.32 0.55
CA ILE A 60 -7.40 -7.54 1.46
C ILE A 60 -6.22 -6.92 0.71
N GLY A 61 -5.54 -7.70 -0.14
CA GLY A 61 -4.43 -7.22 -0.97
C GLY A 61 -4.84 -6.09 -1.93
N ILE A 62 -5.99 -6.23 -2.59
CA ILE A 62 -6.56 -5.18 -3.47
C ILE A 62 -6.81 -3.90 -2.68
N LEU A 63 -7.44 -4.00 -1.51
CA LEU A 63 -7.72 -2.83 -0.68
C LEU A 63 -6.42 -2.11 -0.27
N LEU A 64 -5.40 -2.85 0.15
CA LEU A 64 -4.09 -2.27 0.49
C LEU A 64 -3.47 -1.55 -0.71
N GLY A 65 -3.52 -2.15 -1.90
CA GLY A 65 -3.04 -1.52 -3.13
C GLY A 65 -3.80 -0.25 -3.49
N LEU A 66 -5.13 -0.26 -3.43
CA LEU A 66 -5.97 0.91 -3.72
C LEU A 66 -5.72 2.06 -2.72
N PHE A 67 -5.61 1.75 -1.43
CA PHE A 67 -5.33 2.78 -0.42
C PHE A 67 -3.94 3.38 -0.56
N SER A 68 -2.93 2.59 -0.99
CA SER A 68 -1.61 3.15 -1.26
C SER A 68 -1.64 4.16 -2.42
N GLY A 69 -2.31 3.82 -3.53
CA GLY A 69 -2.46 4.73 -4.67
C GLY A 69 -3.19 6.04 -4.33
N ILE A 70 -4.12 6.03 -3.37
CA ILE A 70 -4.81 7.23 -2.90
C ILE A 70 -3.88 8.12 -2.05
N ILE A 71 -2.98 7.53 -1.26
CA ILE A 71 -2.04 8.28 -0.42
C ILE A 71 -0.93 8.89 -1.29
N GLY A 72 -0.35 8.14 -2.22
CA GLY A 72 0.65 8.62 -3.16
C GLY A 72 0.15 9.69 -4.15
N ASN A 73 -1.17 9.74 -4.43
CA ASN A 73 -1.76 10.72 -5.35
C ASN A 73 -2.39 11.94 -4.64
N ARG A 74 -2.21 12.12 -3.33
CA ARG A 74 -2.60 13.38 -2.68
C ARG A 74 -1.67 14.49 -3.15
N LYS A 75 -2.21 15.38 -4.00
CA LYS A 75 -1.59 16.69 -4.27
C LYS A 75 -1.26 17.34 -2.93
N ILE A 76 0.01 17.68 -2.75
CA ILE A 76 0.48 18.46 -1.62
C ILE A 76 -0.32 19.78 -1.63
N PRO A 77 -0.93 20.19 -0.49
CA PRO A 77 -1.66 21.45 -0.42
C PRO A 77 -0.76 22.60 -0.89
N GLU A 78 -1.32 23.52 -1.69
CA GLU A 78 -0.58 24.57 -2.39
C GLU A 78 0.27 25.47 -1.45
N GLY A 79 -0.01 25.50 -0.15
CA GLY A 79 0.79 26.19 0.86
C GLY A 79 2.15 25.53 1.21
N TYR A 80 2.48 24.38 0.62
CA TYR A 80 3.74 23.66 0.84
C TYR A 80 4.54 23.40 -0.46
N ILE A 81 4.18 24.11 -1.53
CA ILE A 81 4.98 24.18 -2.76
C ILE A 81 5.87 25.40 -2.57
N GLU A 82 7.17 25.18 -2.29
CA GLU A 82 8.17 26.26 -2.31
C GLU A 82 8.05 27.04 -3.63
N LYS A 83 8.06 28.38 -3.52
CA LYS A 83 8.26 29.27 -4.66
C LYS A 83 9.67 29.13 -5.21
#